data_AF-G5IAP7-F1
#
_entry.id   AF-G5IAP7-F1
#
_cell.length_a   1.000
_cell.length_b   1.000
_cell.length_c   1.000
_cell.angle_alpha   90.00
_cell.angle_beta   90.00
_cell.angle_gamma   90.00
#
_symmetry.space_group_name_H-M   'P 1'
#
loop_
_entity.id
_entity.type
_entity.pdbx_description
1 polymer ?
#
loop_
_entity_poly.entity_id
_entity_poly.type
_entity_poly.pdbx_seq_one_letter_code
_entity_poly.pdbx_strand_id
1 'polypeptide(L)'
;MAQVSSQEELQQALTSRAQTIEVTGDFQINSQVNIGYEVTITSSPGTRTFTLQKTDTYGSYMFRINPGGSLRLRQLILDGNSASHPVEESTNRSLIYLYGGTLDIGSGTVLQNNNTDKEGGGVYLSGLETSPSRLIMSGDAVITGCHSNSSGGAIMAALRNADDLLSLSDTVKLRSNSALNGGGIYFRSYVESLGGTLEIGSQVEISGNSAVTAGGGIYITSYQSEISPPVYLILKDQASIFSNSALYGGGLFNNRGAVVSIMGDAQIGLPIPNTATQFAPGIYNAGVLNVQGGRMLQNGVYIRDRDSIVSITGALSPNSVIQLDASNYVIPNSSGAPIVVGEATDGYPLLTEQDAAAFRKPAERFDDWEIRLSGDRTQVLLVPAQEEIIFHALTYHANDDCCTPACGIPAPVMFQEGQDVTLSSLIPSRCCGCFVGWNTGKDGSGSTYWPGSVLPAPDGDVNLYAQWRCFC
;
A
#
# COMPACT_ATOMS: atom_id res chain seq x y z
N MET A 1 -45.07 -12.79 5.88
CA MET A 1 -43.84 -13.60 5.79
C MET A 1 -44.20 -14.86 5.03
N ALA A 2 -43.47 -15.18 3.95
CA ALA A 2 -43.68 -16.40 3.17
C ALA A 2 -42.55 -17.38 3.46
N GLN A 3 -42.85 -18.67 3.60
CA GLN A 3 -41.84 -19.73 3.78
C GLN A 3 -41.63 -20.46 2.46
N VAL A 4 -40.38 -20.74 2.12
CA VAL A 4 -40.00 -21.34 0.84
C VAL A 4 -38.92 -22.39 1.01
N SER A 5 -39.08 -23.48 0.29
CA SER A 5 -38.18 -24.64 0.22
C SER A 5 -37.93 -25.11 -1.21
N SER A 6 -38.50 -24.40 -2.20
CA SER A 6 -38.25 -24.60 -3.63
C SER A 6 -38.23 -23.28 -4.39
N GLN A 7 -37.74 -23.31 -5.64
CA GLN A 7 -37.75 -22.15 -6.51
C GLN A 7 -39.18 -21.72 -6.90
N GLU A 8 -40.10 -22.67 -7.09
CA GLU A 8 -41.50 -22.36 -7.40
C GLU A 8 -42.16 -21.58 -6.26
N GLU A 9 -41.92 -21.98 -5.01
CA GLU A 9 -42.42 -21.28 -3.82
C GLU A 9 -41.80 -19.88 -3.69
N LEU A 10 -40.49 -19.75 -3.96
CA LEU A 10 -39.82 -18.45 -4.05
C LEU A 10 -40.48 -17.55 -5.10
N GLN A 11 -40.75 -18.05 -6.29
CA GLN A 11 -41.38 -17.29 -7.37
C GLN A 11 -42.83 -16.87 -7.02
N GLN A 12 -43.58 -17.73 -6.34
CA GLN A 12 -44.93 -17.42 -5.84
C GLN A 12 -44.90 -16.35 -4.75
N ALA A 13 -43.96 -16.45 -3.80
CA ALA A 13 -43.76 -15.44 -2.75
C ALA A 13 -43.37 -14.08 -3.35
N LEU A 14 -42.53 -14.07 -4.39
CA LEU A 14 -42.17 -12.84 -5.09
C LEU A 14 -43.34 -12.25 -5.88
N THR A 15 -44.15 -13.09 -6.54
CA THR A 15 -45.35 -12.66 -7.29
C THR A 15 -46.41 -12.07 -6.38
N SER A 16 -46.58 -12.62 -5.19
CA SER A 16 -47.46 -12.08 -4.14
C SER A 16 -46.86 -10.87 -3.39
N ARG A 17 -45.66 -10.44 -3.79
CA ARG A 17 -44.93 -9.30 -3.21
C ARG A 17 -44.68 -9.42 -1.70
N ALA A 18 -44.33 -10.62 -1.24
CA ALA A 18 -43.96 -10.84 0.15
C ALA A 18 -42.76 -9.96 0.56
N GLN A 19 -42.91 -9.13 1.60
CA GLN A 19 -41.80 -8.28 2.08
C GLN A 19 -40.66 -9.06 2.73
N THR A 20 -40.97 -10.23 3.28
CA THR A 20 -39.99 -11.14 3.90
C THR A 20 -40.28 -12.56 3.47
N ILE A 21 -39.25 -13.21 2.95
CA ILE A 21 -39.23 -14.58 2.48
C ILE A 21 -38.22 -15.35 3.33
N GLU A 22 -38.70 -16.40 3.97
CA GLU A 22 -37.95 -17.27 4.86
C GLU A 22 -37.65 -18.58 4.15
N VAL A 23 -36.36 -18.86 3.93
CA VAL A 23 -35.88 -20.12 3.37
C VAL A 23 -35.85 -21.17 4.49
N THR A 24 -36.51 -22.29 4.25
CA THR A 24 -36.68 -23.41 5.21
C THR A 24 -35.99 -24.70 4.75
N GLY A 25 -35.40 -24.71 3.57
CA GLY A 25 -34.67 -25.85 3.00
C GLY A 25 -33.69 -25.41 1.89
N ASP A 26 -32.69 -26.24 1.62
CA ASP A 26 -31.81 -26.03 0.46
C ASP A 26 -32.59 -26.34 -0.83
N PHE A 27 -32.40 -25.55 -1.88
CA PHE A 27 -32.99 -25.83 -3.19
C PHE A 27 -32.17 -25.29 -4.35
N GLN A 28 -32.48 -25.79 -5.54
CA GLN A 28 -31.79 -25.44 -6.77
C GLN A 28 -32.47 -24.27 -7.49
N ILE A 29 -31.68 -23.43 -8.16
CA ILE A 29 -32.10 -22.36 -9.06
C ILE A 29 -31.78 -22.79 -10.50
N ASN A 30 -32.81 -22.85 -11.33
CA ASN A 30 -32.74 -23.24 -12.75
C ASN A 30 -33.12 -22.09 -13.71
N SER A 31 -33.48 -20.92 -13.17
CA SER A 31 -33.91 -19.76 -13.94
C SER A 31 -33.75 -18.46 -13.14
N GLN A 32 -33.68 -17.34 -13.84
CA GLN A 32 -33.35 -16.04 -13.23
C GLN A 32 -34.50 -15.53 -12.37
N VAL A 33 -34.21 -15.19 -11.13
CA VAL A 33 -35.14 -14.57 -10.18
C VAL A 33 -35.07 -13.06 -10.29
N ASN A 34 -36.18 -12.41 -10.66
CA ASN A 34 -36.23 -10.96 -10.87
C ASN A 34 -36.77 -10.25 -9.62
N ILE A 35 -36.00 -9.28 -9.11
CA ILE A 35 -36.39 -8.39 -8.02
C ILE A 35 -36.77 -7.02 -8.58
N GLY A 36 -37.99 -6.59 -8.31
CA GLY A 36 -38.53 -5.28 -8.74
C GLY A 36 -39.24 -4.52 -7.62
N TYR A 37 -39.06 -4.94 -6.37
CA TYR A 37 -39.59 -4.29 -5.19
C TYR A 37 -38.67 -4.58 -3.99
N GLU A 38 -38.95 -3.96 -2.85
CA GLU A 38 -38.22 -4.22 -1.61
C GLU A 38 -38.61 -5.58 -1.00
N VAL A 39 -37.63 -6.48 -0.88
CA VAL A 39 -37.80 -7.80 -0.29
C VAL A 39 -36.57 -8.21 0.50
N THR A 40 -36.80 -8.86 1.64
CA THR A 40 -35.77 -9.56 2.42
C THR A 40 -35.90 -11.06 2.20
N ILE A 41 -34.81 -11.72 1.81
CA ILE A 41 -34.71 -13.18 1.75
C ILE A 41 -33.70 -13.62 2.81
N THR A 42 -34.13 -14.50 3.70
CA THR A 42 -33.32 -14.97 4.83
C THR A 42 -33.54 -16.44 5.10
N SER A 43 -32.55 -17.16 5.63
CA SER A 43 -32.85 -18.42 6.32
C SER A 43 -33.69 -18.15 7.57
N SER A 44 -34.39 -19.18 8.02
CA SER A 44 -35.22 -19.10 9.22
C SER A 44 -34.39 -18.70 10.46
N PRO A 45 -34.82 -17.69 11.24
CA PRO A 45 -34.08 -17.30 12.45
C PRO A 45 -33.89 -18.48 13.41
N GLY A 46 -32.66 -18.71 13.85
CA GLY A 46 -32.33 -19.81 14.77
C GLY A 46 -32.15 -21.18 14.10
N THR A 47 -32.23 -21.27 12.76
CA THR A 47 -31.86 -22.49 12.02
C THR A 47 -30.45 -22.39 11.44
N ARG A 48 -29.97 -23.47 10.82
CA ARG A 48 -28.76 -23.40 9.97
C ARG A 48 -29.00 -22.46 8.78
N THR A 49 -27.91 -22.01 8.17
CA THR A 49 -27.92 -21.33 6.87
C THR A 49 -28.29 -22.32 5.77
N PHE A 50 -29.27 -21.96 4.94
CA PHE A 50 -29.68 -22.73 3.77
C PHE A 50 -29.00 -22.22 2.49
N THR A 51 -28.88 -23.12 1.53
CA THR A 51 -28.19 -22.89 0.25
C THR A 51 -29.19 -22.84 -0.90
N LEU A 52 -29.10 -21.78 -1.70
CA LEU A 52 -29.66 -21.71 -3.04
C LEU A 52 -28.52 -21.95 -4.03
N GLN A 53 -28.59 -23.01 -4.82
CA GLN A 53 -27.50 -23.42 -5.71
C GLN A 53 -27.96 -23.44 -7.18
N LYS A 54 -27.11 -23.03 -8.11
CA LYS A 54 -27.38 -23.22 -9.55
C LYS A 54 -27.45 -24.71 -9.92
N THR A 55 -28.45 -25.12 -10.68
CA THR A 55 -28.47 -26.47 -11.29
C THR A 55 -27.30 -26.64 -12.26
N ASP A 56 -26.88 -27.88 -12.54
CA ASP A 56 -25.77 -28.19 -13.45
C ASP A 56 -25.89 -27.63 -14.88
N THR A 57 -27.11 -27.27 -15.31
CA THR A 57 -27.38 -26.75 -16.66
C THR A 57 -27.68 -25.25 -16.68
N TYR A 58 -27.65 -24.56 -15.53
CA TYR A 58 -28.06 -23.16 -15.41
C TYR A 58 -26.89 -22.25 -15.04
N GLY A 59 -26.08 -21.87 -16.03
CA GLY A 59 -24.93 -20.99 -15.84
C GLY A 59 -25.25 -19.49 -15.68
N SER A 60 -26.49 -19.04 -15.86
CA SER A 60 -26.86 -17.62 -15.92
C SER A 60 -27.07 -16.98 -14.53
N TYR A 61 -27.54 -15.72 -14.48
CA TYR A 61 -27.72 -14.97 -13.23
C TYR A 61 -28.77 -15.61 -12.30
N MET A 62 -28.45 -15.86 -11.03
CA MET A 62 -29.49 -16.33 -10.09
C MET A 62 -30.49 -15.21 -9.78
N PHE A 63 -29.99 -14.01 -9.47
CA PHE A 63 -30.83 -12.86 -9.18
C PHE A 63 -30.53 -11.70 -10.13
N ARG A 64 -31.58 -11.05 -10.61
CA ARG A 64 -31.51 -9.75 -11.27
C ARG A 64 -32.29 -8.72 -10.49
N ILE A 65 -31.63 -7.66 -10.08
CA ILE A 65 -32.26 -6.50 -9.44
C ILE A 65 -32.51 -5.47 -10.54
N ASN A 66 -33.79 -5.16 -10.77
CA ASN A 66 -34.26 -4.21 -11.77
C ASN A 66 -34.50 -2.83 -11.15
N PRO A 67 -34.56 -1.75 -11.97
CA PRO A 67 -34.75 -0.39 -11.49
C PRO A 67 -35.89 -0.28 -10.46
N GLY A 68 -35.58 0.30 -9.30
CA GLY A 68 -36.51 0.43 -8.16
C GLY A 68 -36.65 -0.82 -7.27
N GLY A 69 -36.00 -1.93 -7.60
CA GLY A 69 -35.92 -3.12 -6.76
C GLY A 69 -34.92 -2.97 -5.62
N SER A 70 -35.20 -3.61 -4.48
CA SER A 70 -34.28 -3.68 -3.35
C SER A 70 -34.27 -5.10 -2.77
N LEU A 71 -33.12 -5.77 -2.83
CA LEU A 71 -32.95 -7.11 -2.28
C LEU A 71 -32.07 -7.03 -1.04
N ARG A 72 -32.57 -7.51 0.10
CA ARG A 72 -31.78 -7.76 1.29
C ARG A 72 -31.56 -9.26 1.47
N LEU A 73 -30.31 -9.68 1.54
CA LEU A 73 -29.93 -11.06 1.83
C LEU A 73 -29.36 -11.13 3.24
N ARG A 74 -29.85 -12.09 4.04
CA ARG A 74 -29.37 -12.37 5.40
C ARG A 74 -29.26 -13.88 5.59
N GLN A 75 -28.21 -14.34 6.27
CA GLN A 75 -28.04 -15.73 6.67
C GLN A 75 -28.39 -16.72 5.54
N LEU A 76 -27.74 -16.60 4.38
CA LEU A 76 -28.07 -17.40 3.18
C LEU A 76 -26.81 -17.71 2.38
N ILE A 77 -26.70 -18.92 1.81
CA ILE A 77 -25.64 -19.24 0.85
C ILE A 77 -26.23 -19.16 -0.56
N LEU A 78 -25.61 -18.38 -1.44
CA LEU A 78 -25.81 -18.46 -2.88
C LEU A 78 -24.59 -19.16 -3.50
N ASP A 79 -24.80 -20.35 -4.06
CA ASP A 79 -23.73 -21.17 -4.62
C ASP A 79 -23.85 -21.28 -6.15
N GLY A 80 -22.78 -20.94 -6.86
CA GLY A 80 -22.76 -20.93 -8.32
C GLY A 80 -22.53 -22.29 -8.96
N ASN A 81 -22.27 -23.34 -8.17
CA ASN A 81 -21.95 -24.68 -8.65
C ASN A 81 -20.83 -24.67 -9.70
N SER A 82 -19.72 -24.00 -9.42
CA SER A 82 -18.59 -23.83 -10.35
C SER A 82 -18.01 -25.14 -10.87
N ALA A 83 -18.19 -26.24 -10.14
CA ALA A 83 -17.78 -27.57 -10.58
C ALA A 83 -18.54 -28.05 -11.84
N SER A 84 -19.81 -27.69 -11.98
CA SER A 84 -20.63 -27.99 -13.16
C SER A 84 -20.60 -26.89 -14.22
N HIS A 85 -19.99 -25.73 -13.90
CA HIS A 85 -19.93 -24.55 -14.77
C HIS A 85 -18.46 -24.16 -14.98
N PRO A 86 -17.69 -24.86 -15.84
CA PRO A 86 -16.27 -24.60 -16.03
C PRO A 86 -15.99 -23.21 -16.63
N VAL A 87 -14.78 -22.69 -16.43
CA VAL A 87 -14.44 -21.28 -16.73
C VAL A 87 -14.48 -20.93 -18.22
N GLU A 88 -14.41 -21.94 -19.09
CA GLU A 88 -14.44 -21.81 -20.55
C GLU A 88 -15.86 -21.58 -21.10
N GLU A 89 -16.90 -21.78 -20.28
CA GLU A 89 -18.29 -21.69 -20.73
C GLU A 89 -18.78 -20.25 -20.86
N SER A 90 -18.89 -19.78 -22.11
CA SER A 90 -19.29 -18.41 -22.46
C SER A 90 -20.69 -17.97 -21.99
N THR A 91 -21.52 -18.91 -21.54
CA THR A 91 -22.86 -18.64 -21.02
C THR A 91 -22.87 -18.32 -19.53
N ASN A 92 -21.78 -18.60 -18.82
CA ASN A 92 -21.68 -18.40 -17.38
C ASN A 92 -21.74 -16.92 -16.99
N ARG A 93 -22.54 -16.61 -15.97
CA ARG A 93 -22.80 -15.27 -15.45
C ARG A 93 -22.66 -15.23 -13.93
N SER A 94 -22.54 -14.02 -13.39
CA SER A 94 -22.47 -13.74 -11.94
C SER A 94 -23.62 -14.36 -11.16
N LEU A 95 -23.50 -14.50 -9.85
CA LEU A 95 -24.64 -14.88 -9.01
C LEU A 95 -25.72 -13.81 -9.06
N ILE A 96 -25.33 -12.54 -8.95
CA ILE A 96 -26.27 -11.42 -8.91
C ILE A 96 -25.92 -10.36 -9.96
N TYR A 97 -26.93 -10.02 -10.77
CA TYR A 97 -26.90 -8.87 -11.68
C TYR A 97 -27.67 -7.69 -11.07
N LEU A 98 -26.94 -6.66 -10.65
CA LEU A 98 -27.51 -5.42 -10.12
C LEU A 98 -27.57 -4.38 -11.24
N TYR A 99 -28.78 -4.08 -11.70
CA TYR A 99 -29.06 -3.26 -12.88
C TYR A 99 -30.11 -2.19 -12.55
N GLY A 100 -29.69 -1.20 -11.76
CA GLY A 100 -30.56 -0.15 -11.19
C GLY A 100 -31.36 -0.68 -10.01
N GLY A 101 -31.11 -0.20 -8.80
CA GLY A 101 -31.74 -0.68 -7.57
C GLY A 101 -30.72 -0.83 -6.43
N THR A 102 -31.07 -1.58 -5.40
CA THR A 102 -30.18 -1.80 -4.24
C THR A 102 -30.04 -3.27 -3.91
N LEU A 103 -28.80 -3.71 -3.74
CA LEU A 103 -28.44 -4.98 -3.14
C LEU A 103 -27.79 -4.73 -1.78
N ASP A 104 -28.37 -5.31 -0.74
CA ASP A 104 -27.85 -5.27 0.62
C ASP A 104 -27.55 -6.70 1.08
N ILE A 105 -26.26 -7.01 1.22
CA ILE A 105 -25.75 -8.30 1.69
C ILE A 105 -25.29 -8.12 3.14
N GLY A 106 -25.99 -8.77 4.07
CA GLY A 106 -25.73 -8.62 5.50
C GLY A 106 -25.25 -9.91 6.15
N SER A 107 -25.32 -9.94 7.48
CA SER A 107 -24.74 -11.01 8.29
C SER A 107 -25.17 -12.42 7.89
N GLY A 108 -24.22 -13.34 7.96
CA GLY A 108 -24.38 -14.76 7.66
C GLY A 108 -24.59 -15.09 6.17
N THR A 109 -24.54 -14.10 5.28
CA THR A 109 -24.70 -14.33 3.84
C THR A 109 -23.37 -14.61 3.16
N VAL A 110 -23.34 -15.68 2.35
CA VAL A 110 -22.17 -16.11 1.59
C VAL A 110 -22.56 -16.25 0.12
N LEU A 111 -21.81 -15.62 -0.77
CA LEU A 111 -21.85 -15.83 -2.21
C LEU A 111 -20.60 -16.62 -2.58
N GLN A 112 -20.74 -17.77 -3.24
CA GLN A 112 -19.58 -18.61 -3.48
C GLN A 112 -19.62 -19.44 -4.75
N ASN A 113 -18.44 -19.96 -5.11
CA ASN A 113 -18.25 -21.02 -6.09
C ASN A 113 -18.94 -20.73 -7.42
N ASN A 114 -18.70 -19.54 -7.98
CA ASN A 114 -19.31 -19.13 -9.24
C ASN A 114 -18.27 -18.75 -10.28
N ASN A 115 -18.33 -19.38 -11.44
CA ASN A 115 -17.52 -18.99 -12.59
C ASN A 115 -18.35 -18.09 -13.51
N THR A 116 -17.70 -17.13 -14.17
CA THR A 116 -18.33 -16.20 -15.09
C THR A 116 -17.39 -15.91 -16.25
N ASP A 117 -17.90 -16.00 -17.48
CA ASP A 117 -17.11 -15.66 -18.69
C ASP A 117 -16.98 -14.14 -18.89
N LYS A 118 -17.91 -13.38 -18.33
CA LYS A 118 -17.92 -11.92 -18.42
C LYS A 118 -17.54 -11.30 -17.07
N GLU A 119 -18.22 -10.22 -16.72
CA GLU A 119 -17.98 -9.36 -15.59
C GLU A 119 -18.61 -9.91 -14.31
N GLY A 120 -17.89 -9.82 -13.19
CA GLY A 120 -18.39 -10.13 -11.84
C GLY A 120 -18.54 -11.63 -11.57
N GLY A 121 -17.66 -12.24 -10.78
CA GLY A 121 -17.86 -13.62 -10.37
C GLY A 121 -19.01 -13.76 -9.34
N GLY A 122 -18.98 -12.99 -8.26
CA GLY A 122 -20.07 -12.94 -7.28
C GLY A 122 -21.19 -11.98 -7.70
N VAL A 123 -20.85 -10.69 -7.79
CA VAL A 123 -21.80 -9.62 -8.13
C VAL A 123 -21.31 -8.83 -9.32
N TYR A 124 -22.21 -8.59 -10.28
CA TYR A 124 -22.02 -7.60 -11.32
C TYR A 124 -22.97 -6.43 -11.09
N LEU A 125 -22.41 -5.32 -10.59
CA LEU A 125 -23.06 -4.01 -10.57
C LEU A 125 -22.84 -3.38 -11.95
N SER A 126 -23.88 -3.42 -12.77
CA SER A 126 -23.91 -2.73 -14.05
C SER A 126 -24.77 -1.49 -13.91
N GLY A 127 -24.09 -0.37 -13.66
CA GLY A 127 -24.71 0.93 -13.50
C GLY A 127 -25.62 1.27 -14.67
N LEU A 128 -26.64 2.08 -14.38
CA LEU A 128 -27.66 2.52 -15.32
C LEU A 128 -27.78 4.04 -15.23
N GLU A 129 -27.65 4.73 -16.35
CA GLU A 129 -27.72 6.20 -16.38
C GLU A 129 -29.00 6.75 -15.73
N THR A 130 -30.12 6.06 -15.92
CA THR A 130 -31.45 6.49 -15.45
C THR A 130 -31.80 6.04 -14.03
N SER A 131 -31.03 5.12 -13.44
CA SER A 131 -31.34 4.56 -12.12
C SER A 131 -30.07 4.11 -11.40
N PRO A 132 -29.82 4.60 -10.17
CA PRO A 132 -28.63 4.21 -9.43
C PRO A 132 -28.63 2.74 -9.05
N SER A 133 -27.44 2.16 -9.02
CA SER A 133 -27.14 0.81 -8.57
C SER A 133 -26.29 0.88 -7.31
N ARG A 134 -26.83 0.37 -6.20
CA ARG A 134 -26.16 0.45 -4.88
C ARG A 134 -25.91 -0.94 -4.33
N LEU A 135 -24.64 -1.28 -4.13
CA LEU A 135 -24.21 -2.50 -3.43
C LEU A 135 -23.67 -2.12 -2.06
N ILE A 136 -24.34 -2.63 -1.03
CA ILE A 136 -23.96 -2.45 0.37
C ILE A 136 -23.68 -3.82 0.94
N MET A 137 -22.48 -4.01 1.50
CA MET A 137 -22.14 -5.20 2.28
C MET A 137 -21.76 -4.81 3.71
N SER A 138 -22.32 -5.53 4.67
CA SER A 138 -22.14 -5.29 6.11
C SER A 138 -22.18 -6.59 6.91
N GLY A 139 -21.95 -6.52 8.21
CA GLY A 139 -21.84 -7.69 9.10
C GLY A 139 -20.62 -8.56 8.78
N ASP A 140 -20.84 -9.86 8.67
CA ASP A 140 -19.84 -10.88 8.35
C ASP A 140 -20.09 -11.50 6.96
N ALA A 141 -20.68 -10.73 6.03
CA ALA A 141 -20.95 -11.20 4.68
C ALA A 141 -19.66 -11.59 3.93
N VAL A 142 -19.74 -12.65 3.11
CA VAL A 142 -18.58 -13.21 2.40
C VAL A 142 -18.86 -13.37 0.91
N ILE A 143 -17.88 -13.03 0.06
CA ILE A 143 -17.81 -13.49 -1.33
C ILE A 143 -16.53 -14.31 -1.52
N THR A 144 -16.66 -15.57 -1.93
CA THR A 144 -15.50 -16.49 -1.97
C THR A 144 -15.52 -17.52 -3.08
N GLY A 145 -14.35 -17.85 -3.63
CA GLY A 145 -14.24 -18.89 -4.66
C GLY A 145 -14.96 -18.54 -5.96
N CYS A 146 -15.15 -17.24 -6.24
CA CYS A 146 -15.74 -16.77 -7.48
C CYS A 146 -14.66 -16.42 -8.52
N HIS A 147 -14.97 -16.60 -9.80
CA HIS A 147 -14.08 -16.38 -10.93
C HIS A 147 -14.75 -15.54 -12.02
N SER A 148 -13.98 -14.63 -12.64
CA SER A 148 -14.37 -13.88 -13.84
C SER A 148 -13.26 -13.92 -14.90
N ASN A 149 -13.57 -14.31 -16.14
CA ASN A 149 -12.59 -14.25 -17.23
C ASN A 149 -12.19 -12.80 -17.61
N SER A 150 -12.90 -11.76 -17.13
CA SER A 150 -12.65 -10.37 -17.50
C SER A 150 -12.29 -9.45 -16.34
N SER A 151 -13.19 -9.22 -15.38
CA SER A 151 -13.04 -8.18 -14.36
C SER A 151 -13.90 -8.47 -13.15
N GLY A 152 -13.31 -8.31 -11.97
CA GLY A 152 -14.03 -8.41 -10.69
C GLY A 152 -14.37 -9.85 -10.33
N GLY A 153 -13.41 -10.58 -9.76
CA GLY A 153 -13.62 -11.97 -9.38
C GLY A 153 -14.69 -12.10 -8.29
N ALA A 154 -14.68 -11.21 -7.29
CA ALA A 154 -15.79 -11.08 -6.35
C ALA A 154 -16.85 -10.10 -6.88
N ILE A 155 -16.42 -8.87 -7.17
CA ILE A 155 -17.32 -7.75 -7.52
C ILE A 155 -16.78 -7.01 -8.73
N MET A 156 -17.63 -6.87 -9.75
CA MET A 156 -17.42 -5.92 -10.84
C MET A 156 -18.40 -4.75 -10.68
N ALA A 157 -17.87 -3.53 -10.55
CA ALA A 157 -18.64 -2.30 -10.46
C ALA A 157 -18.38 -1.40 -11.68
N ALA A 158 -19.33 -1.40 -12.60
CA ALA A 158 -19.35 -0.56 -13.79
C ALA A 158 -20.27 0.64 -13.58
N LEU A 159 -19.71 1.77 -13.14
CA LEU A 159 -20.50 2.96 -12.82
C LEU A 159 -21.00 3.65 -14.10
N ARG A 160 -22.28 4.02 -14.09
CA ARG A 160 -22.93 4.84 -15.13
C ARG A 160 -23.86 5.92 -14.57
N ASN A 161 -24.00 5.98 -13.25
CA ASN A 161 -24.77 7.01 -12.55
C ASN A 161 -23.97 7.62 -11.39
N ALA A 162 -24.15 8.91 -11.13
CA ALA A 162 -23.48 9.65 -10.04
C ALA A 162 -23.79 9.10 -8.64
N ASP A 163 -24.94 8.45 -8.49
CA ASP A 163 -25.41 7.85 -7.24
C ASP A 163 -25.18 6.32 -7.18
N ASP A 164 -24.44 5.75 -8.14
CA ASP A 164 -23.94 4.37 -8.04
C ASP A 164 -22.98 4.28 -6.83
N LEU A 165 -23.12 3.21 -6.03
CA LEU A 165 -22.39 3.06 -4.78
C LEU A 165 -21.91 1.62 -4.60
N LEU A 166 -20.67 1.48 -4.15
CA LEU A 166 -20.15 0.26 -3.53
C LEU A 166 -19.59 0.60 -2.15
N SER A 167 -20.18 0.01 -1.10
CA SER A 167 -19.77 0.22 0.29
C SER A 167 -19.61 -1.11 1.01
N LEU A 168 -18.45 -1.30 1.62
CA LEU A 168 -18.10 -2.46 2.45
C LEU A 168 -17.74 -2.00 3.88
N SER A 169 -18.29 -2.66 4.89
CA SER A 169 -18.12 -2.29 6.29
C SER A 169 -18.15 -3.50 7.24
N ASP A 170 -18.03 -3.27 8.54
CA ASP A 170 -17.97 -4.27 9.60
C ASP A 170 -16.82 -5.29 9.38
N THR A 171 -17.14 -6.57 9.18
CA THR A 171 -16.17 -7.68 9.07
C THR A 171 -16.30 -8.43 7.74
N VAL A 172 -16.80 -7.75 6.70
CA VAL A 172 -17.00 -8.34 5.36
C VAL A 172 -15.69 -8.93 4.83
N LYS A 173 -15.80 -10.08 4.14
CA LYS A 173 -14.64 -10.77 3.55
C LYS A 173 -14.82 -11.02 2.06
N LEU A 174 -13.88 -10.52 1.26
CA LEU A 174 -13.74 -10.90 -0.15
C LEU A 174 -12.49 -11.76 -0.28
N ARG A 175 -12.66 -13.08 -0.43
CA ARG A 175 -11.51 -14.00 -0.35
C ARG A 175 -11.47 -15.07 -1.42
N SER A 176 -10.27 -15.45 -1.84
CA SER A 176 -10.08 -16.58 -2.77
C SER A 176 -10.85 -16.43 -4.09
N ASN A 177 -11.02 -15.19 -4.56
CA ASN A 177 -11.64 -14.90 -5.84
C ASN A 177 -10.57 -14.65 -6.91
N SER A 178 -10.92 -14.82 -8.18
CA SER A 178 -9.98 -14.64 -9.27
C SER A 178 -10.56 -13.94 -10.49
N ALA A 179 -9.74 -13.15 -11.17
CA ALA A 179 -10.12 -12.52 -12.43
C ALA A 179 -8.93 -12.23 -13.35
N LEU A 180 -9.20 -11.73 -14.57
CA LEU A 180 -8.15 -11.13 -15.39
C LEU A 180 -7.65 -9.81 -14.76
N ASN A 181 -8.56 -8.93 -14.30
CA ASN A 181 -8.25 -7.74 -13.51
C ASN A 181 -9.18 -7.62 -12.29
N GLY A 182 -8.66 -7.17 -11.15
CA GLY A 182 -9.47 -7.01 -9.95
C GLY A 182 -9.95 -8.35 -9.39
N GLY A 183 -9.03 -9.16 -8.86
CA GLY A 183 -9.35 -10.50 -8.36
C GLY A 183 -10.44 -10.45 -7.28
N GLY A 184 -10.34 -9.50 -6.34
CA GLY A 184 -11.42 -9.12 -5.45
C GLY A 184 -12.41 -8.18 -6.14
N ILE A 185 -12.01 -6.92 -6.31
CA ILE A 185 -12.88 -5.85 -6.82
C ILE A 185 -12.27 -5.24 -8.09
N TYR A 186 -13.11 -5.06 -9.11
CA TYR A 186 -12.82 -4.15 -10.22
C TYR A 186 -13.83 -2.99 -10.18
N PHE A 187 -13.33 -1.77 -10.02
CA PHE A 187 -14.16 -0.57 -9.86
C PHE A 187 -13.83 0.45 -10.95
N ARG A 188 -14.80 0.75 -11.81
CA ARG A 188 -14.59 1.62 -12.96
C ARG A 188 -15.78 2.49 -13.31
N SER A 189 -15.49 3.75 -13.64
CA SER A 189 -16.44 4.59 -14.37
C SER A 189 -16.44 4.29 -15.88
N TYR A 190 -17.62 4.09 -16.45
CA TYR A 190 -17.84 3.85 -17.88
C TYR A 190 -18.38 5.08 -18.61
N VAL A 191 -18.56 6.20 -17.91
CA VAL A 191 -19.08 7.46 -18.48
C VAL A 191 -18.03 8.55 -18.27
N GLU A 192 -17.69 9.29 -19.33
CA GLU A 192 -16.58 10.26 -19.32
C GLU A 192 -16.75 11.37 -18.27
N SER A 193 -17.98 11.84 -18.07
CA SER A 193 -18.32 12.93 -17.14
C SER A 193 -18.58 12.45 -15.71
N LEU A 194 -18.30 11.19 -15.40
CA LEU A 194 -18.72 10.54 -14.17
C LEU A 194 -17.53 10.05 -13.33
N GLY A 195 -17.49 10.50 -12.07
CA GLY A 195 -16.68 9.90 -11.01
C GLY A 195 -17.47 8.87 -10.21
N GLY A 196 -16.98 8.53 -9.02
CA GLY A 196 -17.73 7.70 -8.08
C GLY A 196 -16.87 7.20 -6.94
N THR A 197 -17.50 6.63 -5.92
CA THR A 197 -16.82 6.30 -4.66
C THR A 197 -16.99 4.82 -4.32
N LEU A 198 -15.86 4.19 -4.02
CA LEU A 198 -15.74 2.91 -3.34
C LEU A 198 -15.34 3.18 -1.89
N GLU A 199 -16.20 2.84 -0.95
CA GLU A 199 -15.92 2.94 0.49
C GLU A 199 -15.61 1.57 1.09
N ILE A 200 -14.47 1.47 1.78
CA ILE A 200 -14.05 0.28 2.52
C ILE A 200 -13.57 0.74 3.90
N GLY A 201 -14.30 0.35 4.95
CA GLY A 201 -13.98 0.73 6.33
C GLY A 201 -14.04 -0.43 7.31
N SER A 202 -14.09 -0.10 8.60
CA SER A 202 -14.19 -1.06 9.71
C SER A 202 -13.06 -2.10 9.71
N GLN A 203 -13.36 -3.41 9.70
CA GLN A 203 -12.41 -4.53 9.70
C GLN A 203 -12.60 -5.39 8.45
N VAL A 204 -12.90 -4.77 7.30
CA VAL A 204 -13.06 -5.48 6.03
C VAL A 204 -11.76 -6.17 5.63
N GLU A 205 -11.85 -7.41 5.17
CA GLU A 205 -10.71 -8.19 4.68
C GLU A 205 -10.85 -8.49 3.18
N ILE A 206 -9.87 -8.09 2.38
CA ILE A 206 -9.73 -8.48 0.98
C ILE A 206 -8.48 -9.34 0.86
N SER A 207 -8.67 -10.65 0.80
CA SER A 207 -7.57 -11.59 1.03
C SER A 207 -7.49 -12.78 0.10
N GLY A 208 -6.30 -13.18 -0.34
CA GLY A 208 -6.13 -14.41 -1.11
C GLY A 208 -6.75 -14.37 -2.51
N ASN A 209 -7.04 -13.18 -3.03
CA ASN A 209 -7.58 -13.01 -4.38
C ASN A 209 -6.46 -12.92 -5.42
N SER A 210 -6.73 -13.34 -6.65
CA SER A 210 -5.73 -13.37 -7.72
C SER A 210 -6.22 -12.67 -8.99
N ALA A 211 -5.38 -11.81 -9.56
CA ALA A 211 -5.59 -11.24 -10.89
C ALA A 211 -4.51 -11.74 -11.84
N VAL A 212 -4.87 -12.07 -13.08
CA VAL A 212 -3.86 -12.43 -14.10
C VAL A 212 -2.98 -11.23 -14.44
N THR A 213 -3.57 -10.03 -14.55
CA THR A 213 -2.85 -8.81 -14.95
C THR A 213 -2.68 -7.84 -13.79
N ALA A 214 -3.76 -7.30 -13.24
CA ALA A 214 -3.61 -6.19 -12.30
C ALA A 214 -4.66 -6.18 -11.20
N GLY A 215 -4.24 -5.75 -10.01
CA GLY A 215 -5.12 -5.56 -8.86
C GLY A 215 -5.61 -6.90 -8.32
N GLY A 216 -4.73 -7.67 -7.68
CA GLY A 216 -5.12 -8.97 -7.11
C GLY A 216 -6.26 -8.80 -6.11
N GLY A 217 -6.11 -7.85 -5.18
CA GLY A 217 -7.19 -7.40 -4.31
C GLY A 217 -8.15 -6.45 -5.03
N ILE A 218 -7.66 -5.26 -5.41
CA ILE A 218 -8.48 -4.19 -6.01
C ILE A 218 -7.82 -3.64 -7.27
N TYR A 219 -8.61 -3.47 -8.32
CA TYR A 219 -8.30 -2.65 -9.47
C TYR A 219 -9.27 -1.45 -9.52
N ILE A 220 -8.73 -0.23 -9.57
CA ILE A 220 -9.55 0.99 -9.64
C ILE A 220 -9.09 1.90 -10.78
N THR A 221 -10.05 2.42 -11.56
CA THR A 221 -9.76 3.33 -12.68
C THR A 221 -10.97 4.21 -13.01
N SER A 222 -10.73 5.45 -13.42
CA SER A 222 -11.79 6.27 -14.03
C SER A 222 -12.00 5.88 -15.49
N TYR A 223 -12.96 6.56 -16.13
CA TYR A 223 -12.97 6.65 -17.58
C TYR A 223 -11.63 7.25 -18.06
N GLN A 224 -11.01 6.64 -19.07
CA GLN A 224 -9.65 6.99 -19.51
C GLN A 224 -9.71 8.17 -20.49
N SER A 225 -9.91 9.37 -19.93
CA SER A 225 -9.89 10.65 -20.63
C SER A 225 -9.28 11.72 -19.71
N GLU A 226 -8.58 12.71 -20.27
CA GLU A 226 -7.90 13.76 -19.49
C GLU A 226 -8.86 14.68 -18.73
N ILE A 227 -10.11 14.79 -19.20
CA ILE A 227 -11.15 15.64 -18.61
C ILE A 227 -12.08 14.88 -17.65
N SER A 228 -11.90 13.57 -17.50
CA SER A 228 -12.80 12.76 -16.69
C SER A 228 -12.65 13.07 -15.20
N PRO A 229 -13.77 13.27 -14.46
CA PRO A 229 -13.72 13.32 -13.01
C PRO A 229 -13.15 12.02 -12.45
N PRO A 230 -12.44 12.09 -11.30
CA PRO A 230 -11.83 10.91 -10.73
C PRO A 230 -12.84 9.96 -10.10
N VAL A 231 -12.44 8.70 -10.01
CA VAL A 231 -13.05 7.74 -9.07
C VAL A 231 -12.25 7.70 -7.77
N TYR A 232 -12.92 7.50 -6.66
CA TYR A 232 -12.35 7.52 -5.32
C TYR A 232 -12.40 6.13 -4.68
N LEU A 233 -11.28 5.72 -4.10
CA LEU A 233 -11.25 4.65 -3.10
C LEU A 233 -10.95 5.27 -1.75
N ILE A 234 -11.82 5.06 -0.77
CA ILE A 234 -11.60 5.45 0.62
C ILE A 234 -11.38 4.16 1.41
N LEU A 235 -10.13 3.96 1.85
CA LEU A 235 -9.74 2.86 2.73
C LEU A 235 -9.50 3.43 4.14
N LYS A 236 -10.36 3.06 5.10
CA LYS A 236 -10.38 3.63 6.45
C LYS A 236 -10.42 2.58 7.55
N ASP A 237 -10.31 3.04 8.80
CA ASP A 237 -10.35 2.24 10.02
C ASP A 237 -9.29 1.11 10.03
N GLN A 238 -9.67 -0.15 10.22
CA GLN A 238 -8.80 -1.34 10.30
C GLN A 238 -8.94 -2.25 9.06
N ALA A 239 -9.39 -1.70 7.92
CA ALA A 239 -9.53 -2.49 6.70
C ALA A 239 -8.17 -3.03 6.23
N SER A 240 -8.15 -4.27 5.74
CA SER A 240 -6.91 -4.99 5.38
C SER A 240 -6.97 -5.64 4.00
N ILE A 241 -5.88 -5.48 3.23
CA ILE A 241 -5.71 -6.06 1.89
C ILE A 241 -4.42 -6.89 1.88
N PHE A 242 -4.52 -8.21 1.86
CA PHE A 242 -3.37 -9.09 2.12
C PHE A 242 -3.44 -10.44 1.41
N SER A 243 -2.30 -11.13 1.25
CA SER A 243 -2.21 -12.42 0.55
C SER A 243 -2.78 -12.44 -0.88
N ASN A 244 -2.99 -11.28 -1.52
CA ASN A 244 -3.47 -11.22 -2.90
C ASN A 244 -2.30 -11.28 -3.89
N SER A 245 -2.56 -11.72 -5.13
CA SER A 245 -1.53 -11.87 -6.16
C SER A 245 -1.93 -11.25 -7.50
N ALA A 246 -0.99 -10.62 -8.20
CA ALA A 246 -1.17 -10.15 -9.58
C ALA A 246 0.14 -10.10 -10.38
N LEU A 247 0.09 -9.71 -11.66
CA LEU A 247 1.30 -9.28 -12.39
C LEU A 247 1.75 -7.89 -11.92
N TYR A 248 0.79 -6.97 -11.74
CA TYR A 248 1.01 -5.62 -11.20
C TYR A 248 0.03 -5.30 -10.06
N GLY A 249 0.51 -4.77 -8.94
CA GLY A 249 -0.38 -4.34 -7.86
C GLY A 249 -1.09 -5.51 -7.20
N GLY A 250 -0.34 -6.37 -6.50
CA GLY A 250 -0.89 -7.57 -5.85
C GLY A 250 -2.05 -7.23 -4.91
N GLY A 251 -1.85 -6.26 -4.02
CA GLY A 251 -2.91 -5.69 -3.18
C GLY A 251 -3.82 -4.74 -3.96
N LEU A 252 -3.25 -3.66 -4.50
CA LEU A 252 -3.99 -2.58 -5.14
C LEU A 252 -3.30 -2.13 -6.43
N PHE A 253 -4.09 -1.99 -7.50
CA PHE A 253 -3.69 -1.29 -8.71
C PHE A 253 -4.49 0.01 -8.84
N ASN A 254 -3.85 1.13 -8.51
CA ASN A 254 -4.42 2.47 -8.64
C ASN A 254 -4.06 3.07 -9.99
N ASN A 255 -4.97 3.03 -10.95
CA ASN A 255 -4.70 3.51 -12.31
C ASN A 255 -4.83 5.05 -12.45
N ARG A 256 -4.39 5.60 -13.58
CA ARG A 256 -4.60 7.01 -13.92
C ARG A 256 -6.09 7.41 -13.83
N GLY A 257 -6.32 8.58 -13.26
CA GLY A 257 -7.65 9.14 -13.02
C GLY A 257 -8.37 8.58 -11.79
N ALA A 258 -7.74 7.68 -11.02
CA ALA A 258 -8.23 7.30 -9.70
C ALA A 258 -7.51 8.06 -8.58
N VAL A 259 -8.23 8.31 -7.49
CA VAL A 259 -7.75 8.93 -6.26
C VAL A 259 -7.98 7.95 -5.11
N VAL A 260 -6.89 7.42 -4.56
CA VAL A 260 -6.94 6.50 -3.41
C VAL A 260 -6.60 7.29 -2.16
N SER A 261 -7.47 7.24 -1.16
CA SER A 261 -7.25 7.84 0.15
C SER A 261 -7.14 6.75 1.20
N ILE A 262 -5.96 6.61 1.81
CA ILE A 262 -5.71 5.66 2.89
C ILE A 262 -5.62 6.44 4.21
N MET A 263 -6.55 6.15 5.11
CA MET A 263 -6.74 6.83 6.39
C MET A 263 -6.97 5.83 7.52
N GLY A 264 -6.91 6.29 8.77
CA GLY A 264 -6.98 5.42 9.94
C GLY A 264 -5.76 4.50 10.02
N ASP A 265 -6.00 3.23 10.39
CA ASP A 265 -4.98 2.19 10.57
C ASP A 265 -5.05 1.10 9.49
N ALA A 266 -5.58 1.45 8.31
CA ALA A 266 -5.71 0.53 7.20
C ALA A 266 -4.37 -0.10 6.81
N GLN A 267 -4.41 -1.38 6.40
CA GLN A 267 -3.22 -2.19 6.19
C GLN A 267 -3.19 -2.80 4.78
N ILE A 268 -2.02 -2.75 4.14
CA ILE A 268 -1.79 -3.44 2.87
C ILE A 268 -0.56 -4.34 3.00
N GLY A 269 -0.79 -5.65 2.90
CA GLY A 269 0.20 -6.72 3.00
C GLY A 269 0.43 -7.26 4.41
N LEU A 270 -0.56 -7.10 5.30
CA LEU A 270 -0.60 -7.73 6.62
C LEU A 270 -1.94 -8.46 6.82
N PRO A 271 -1.94 -9.61 7.50
CA PRO A 271 -0.80 -10.28 8.14
C PRO A 271 0.13 -11.04 7.18
N ILE A 272 -0.35 -11.35 5.97
CA ILE A 272 0.41 -12.08 4.95
C ILE A 272 0.67 -11.15 3.76
N PRO A 273 1.91 -10.96 3.30
CA PRO A 273 2.19 -10.09 2.16
C PRO A 273 1.40 -10.47 0.91
N ASN A 274 0.95 -9.46 0.17
CA ASN A 274 0.55 -9.60 -1.22
C ASN A 274 1.80 -9.87 -2.07
N THR A 275 1.59 -10.43 -3.26
CA THR A 275 2.65 -10.77 -4.22
C THR A 275 2.37 -10.15 -5.59
N ALA A 276 3.43 -9.75 -6.29
CA ALA A 276 3.36 -9.38 -7.69
C ALA A 276 4.51 -10.05 -8.46
N THR A 277 4.22 -10.62 -9.62
CA THR A 277 5.27 -11.29 -10.42
C THR A 277 6.15 -10.32 -11.18
N GLN A 278 5.70 -9.08 -11.41
CA GLN A 278 6.51 -8.06 -12.09
C GLN A 278 6.78 -6.83 -11.21
N PHE A 279 5.75 -6.05 -10.84
CA PHE A 279 5.95 -4.86 -10.01
C PHE A 279 4.88 -4.69 -8.95
N ALA A 280 5.28 -4.07 -7.83
CA ALA A 280 4.39 -3.55 -6.81
C ALA A 280 3.51 -4.61 -6.13
N PRO A 281 4.07 -5.48 -5.27
CA PRO A 281 3.28 -6.46 -4.53
C PRO A 281 2.19 -5.79 -3.68
N GLY A 282 2.47 -4.65 -3.04
CA GLY A 282 1.51 -3.86 -2.28
C GLY A 282 0.62 -3.00 -3.18
N ILE A 283 1.12 -1.83 -3.58
CA ILE A 283 0.37 -0.82 -4.33
C ILE A 283 1.12 -0.42 -5.60
N TYR A 284 0.52 -0.66 -6.76
CA TYR A 284 0.94 -0.02 -8.01
C TYR A 284 0.24 1.34 -8.12
N ASN A 285 0.97 2.44 -7.99
CA ASN A 285 0.39 3.79 -8.01
C ASN A 285 0.68 4.54 -9.31
N ALA A 286 -0.36 4.70 -10.13
CA ALA A 286 -0.37 5.49 -11.36
C ALA A 286 -1.31 6.70 -11.33
N GLY A 287 -2.15 6.80 -10.29
CA GLY A 287 -3.02 7.94 -9.99
C GLY A 287 -2.60 8.65 -8.71
N VAL A 288 -3.54 9.33 -8.06
CA VAL A 288 -3.27 10.07 -6.82
C VAL A 288 -3.39 9.14 -5.63
N LEU A 289 -2.41 9.19 -4.72
CA LEU A 289 -2.41 8.46 -3.46
C LEU A 289 -2.34 9.45 -2.29
N ASN A 290 -3.48 9.69 -1.66
CA ASN A 290 -3.63 10.51 -0.47
C ASN A 290 -3.45 9.67 0.79
N VAL A 291 -2.72 10.23 1.75
CA VAL A 291 -2.42 9.53 2.99
C VAL A 291 -2.53 10.48 4.20
N GLN A 292 -3.21 10.04 5.26
CA GLN A 292 -3.16 10.63 6.62
C GLN A 292 -3.24 9.53 7.73
N GLY A 293 -2.88 9.81 8.98
CA GLY A 293 -3.06 8.86 10.10
C GLY A 293 -2.01 7.74 10.21
N GLY A 294 -2.42 6.52 10.63
CA GLY A 294 -1.57 5.41 11.07
C GLY A 294 -1.60 4.14 10.23
N ARG A 295 -1.59 4.31 8.90
CA ARG A 295 -1.59 3.19 7.97
C ARG A 295 -0.24 2.44 7.89
N MET A 296 -0.35 1.16 7.55
CA MET A 296 0.77 0.23 7.37
C MET A 296 0.89 -0.19 5.90
N LEU A 297 1.69 0.54 5.12
CA LEU A 297 1.97 0.26 3.70
C LEU A 297 3.37 -0.35 3.55
N GLN A 298 3.63 -1.41 4.32
CA GLN A 298 4.93 -2.07 4.37
C GLN A 298 5.22 -2.96 3.16
N ASN A 299 4.20 -3.30 2.37
CA ASN A 299 4.31 -4.21 1.24
C ASN A 299 4.65 -3.50 -0.08
N GLY A 300 5.13 -2.25 -0.02
CA GLY A 300 5.61 -1.53 -1.19
C GLY A 300 4.57 -0.61 -1.82
N VAL A 301 5.02 0.59 -2.16
CA VAL A 301 4.33 1.61 -2.95
C VAL A 301 5.19 1.94 -4.15
N TYR A 302 4.75 1.50 -5.33
CA TYR A 302 5.40 1.79 -6.59
C TYR A 302 4.86 3.10 -7.16
N ILE A 303 5.70 4.13 -7.21
CA ILE A 303 5.38 5.43 -7.80
C ILE A 303 5.72 5.39 -9.28
N ARG A 304 4.73 5.54 -10.16
CA ARG A 304 4.93 5.45 -11.62
C ARG A 304 5.65 6.66 -12.21
N ASP A 305 5.30 7.87 -11.77
CA ASP A 305 5.83 9.16 -12.24
C ASP A 305 5.59 10.26 -11.20
N ARG A 306 6.07 11.50 -11.47
CA ARG A 306 5.97 12.66 -10.57
C ARG A 306 4.53 13.01 -10.17
N ASP A 307 3.56 12.74 -11.04
CA ASP A 307 2.13 13.00 -10.77
C ASP A 307 1.51 11.92 -9.86
N SER A 308 2.23 10.82 -9.65
CA SER A 308 1.80 9.67 -8.84
C SER A 308 2.53 9.58 -7.49
N ILE A 309 3.16 10.66 -7.03
CA ILE A 309 3.82 10.69 -5.71
C ILE A 309 2.78 10.65 -4.58
N VAL A 310 3.24 10.38 -3.36
CA VAL A 310 2.36 10.31 -2.19
C VAL A 310 1.95 11.71 -1.74
N SER A 311 0.64 11.99 -1.71
CA SER A 311 0.09 13.26 -1.23
C SER A 311 -0.27 13.15 0.26
N ILE A 312 0.38 13.98 1.08
CA ILE A 312 0.19 13.99 2.54
C ILE A 312 -0.92 15.00 2.87
N THR A 313 -2.09 14.48 3.25
CA THR A 313 -3.30 15.28 3.47
C THR A 313 -3.56 15.62 4.94
N GLY A 314 -2.73 15.10 5.84
CA GLY A 314 -2.78 15.33 7.27
C GLY A 314 -1.61 14.65 7.97
N ALA A 315 -1.45 14.88 9.27
CA ALA A 315 -0.33 14.35 10.05
C ALA A 315 -0.23 12.81 9.99
N LEU A 316 1.00 12.32 9.89
CA LEU A 316 1.31 10.89 9.89
C LEU A 316 1.64 10.44 11.31
N SER A 317 1.02 9.37 11.78
CA SER A 317 1.30 8.85 13.13
C SER A 317 2.69 8.17 13.22
N PRO A 318 3.28 8.03 14.42
CA PRO A 318 4.65 7.52 14.57
C PRO A 318 4.85 6.07 14.11
N ASN A 319 3.79 5.26 14.08
CA ASN A 319 3.82 3.87 13.60
C ASN A 319 3.50 3.75 12.11
N SER A 320 3.18 4.85 11.42
CA SER A 320 2.88 4.77 9.99
C SER A 320 4.11 4.33 9.19
N VAL A 321 3.88 3.48 8.20
CA VAL A 321 4.93 3.00 7.30
C VAL A 321 4.48 3.19 5.86
N ILE A 322 5.34 3.78 5.04
CA ILE A 322 5.26 3.86 3.59
C ILE A 322 6.55 3.29 3.03
N GLN A 323 6.55 1.99 2.74
CA GLN A 323 7.68 1.36 2.04
C GLN A 323 7.62 1.73 0.57
N LEU A 324 8.64 2.43 0.07
CA LEU A 324 8.74 2.74 -1.35
C LEU A 324 9.32 1.55 -2.12
N ASP A 325 8.81 1.31 -3.31
CA ASP A 325 9.39 0.37 -4.27
C ASP A 325 10.31 1.13 -5.24
N ALA A 326 11.36 0.46 -5.72
CA ALA A 326 12.12 0.96 -6.85
C ALA A 326 11.23 0.97 -8.11
N SER A 327 11.31 2.04 -8.89
CA SER A 327 10.53 2.21 -10.12
C SER A 327 11.34 2.93 -11.18
N ASN A 328 10.76 3.11 -12.37
CA ASN A 328 11.38 3.97 -13.39
C ASN A 328 11.51 5.44 -12.95
N TYR A 329 10.72 5.87 -11.97
CA TYR A 329 10.77 7.21 -11.38
C TYR A 329 11.64 7.23 -10.11
N VAL A 330 11.44 6.26 -9.21
CA VAL A 330 12.20 6.09 -7.98
C VAL A 330 13.42 5.21 -8.28
N ILE A 331 14.44 5.84 -8.86
CA ILE A 331 15.72 5.21 -9.21
C ILE A 331 16.88 6.16 -8.90
N PRO A 332 18.00 5.69 -8.32
CA PRO A 332 19.17 6.51 -8.09
C PRO A 332 19.67 7.12 -9.41
N ASN A 333 20.10 8.38 -9.35
CA ASN A 333 20.69 9.06 -10.50
C ASN A 333 22.13 9.47 -10.19
N SER A 334 23.00 9.41 -11.20
CA SER A 334 24.43 9.71 -11.07
C SER A 334 24.73 11.17 -10.74
N SER A 335 23.78 12.08 -11.00
CA SER A 335 23.89 13.49 -10.63
C SER A 335 23.63 13.77 -9.15
N GLY A 336 23.11 12.80 -8.39
CA GLY A 336 22.69 13.01 -7.00
C GLY A 336 21.50 13.96 -6.84
N ALA A 337 20.71 14.16 -7.89
CA ALA A 337 19.53 15.01 -7.88
C ALA A 337 18.46 14.42 -6.95
N PRO A 338 17.83 15.22 -6.07
CA PRO A 338 16.74 14.76 -5.21
C PRO A 338 15.56 14.18 -5.99
N ILE A 339 14.97 13.11 -5.46
CA ILE A 339 13.76 12.50 -6.00
C ILE A 339 12.61 12.81 -5.03
N VAL A 340 11.59 13.52 -5.52
CA VAL A 340 10.39 13.82 -4.72
C VAL A 340 9.53 12.56 -4.62
N VAL A 341 9.23 12.11 -3.41
CA VAL A 341 8.43 10.88 -3.18
C VAL A 341 7.16 11.14 -2.40
N GLY A 342 7.09 12.29 -1.72
CA GLY A 342 5.88 12.76 -1.07
C GLY A 342 5.79 14.28 -1.09
N GLU A 343 4.58 14.81 -1.02
CA GLU A 343 4.31 16.25 -1.05
C GLU A 343 3.14 16.60 -0.14
N ALA A 344 3.26 17.73 0.54
CA ALA A 344 2.19 18.36 1.31
C ALA A 344 1.04 18.81 0.38
N THR A 345 -0.15 18.90 0.95
CA THR A 345 -1.31 19.48 0.26
C THR A 345 -1.70 20.81 0.88
N ASP A 346 -2.55 21.59 0.23
CA ASP A 346 -3.02 22.89 0.75
C ASP A 346 -3.64 22.79 2.16
N GLY A 347 -4.28 21.66 2.47
CA GLY A 347 -4.86 21.39 3.79
C GLY A 347 -3.84 21.03 4.88
N TYR A 348 -2.62 20.64 4.50
CA TYR A 348 -1.53 20.27 5.41
C TYR A 348 -0.18 20.71 4.82
N PRO A 349 0.11 22.03 4.77
CA PRO A 349 1.13 22.60 3.89
C PRO A 349 2.58 22.48 4.36
N LEU A 350 2.82 22.13 5.64
CA LEU A 350 4.17 22.01 6.22
C LEU A 350 4.36 20.64 6.85
N LEU A 351 5.33 19.89 6.36
CA LEU A 351 5.68 18.55 6.81
C LEU A 351 6.60 18.60 8.03
N THR A 352 6.49 17.57 8.87
CA THR A 352 7.30 17.34 10.06
C THR A 352 8.30 16.20 9.83
N GLU A 353 9.34 16.11 10.67
CA GLU A 353 10.26 14.97 10.65
C GLU A 353 9.54 13.63 10.87
N GLN A 354 8.42 13.66 11.61
CA GLN A 354 7.57 12.49 11.78
C GLN A 354 6.90 12.07 10.46
N ASP A 355 6.50 13.03 9.61
CA ASP A 355 5.95 12.72 8.29
C ASP A 355 7.02 12.11 7.37
N ALA A 356 8.26 12.61 7.42
CA ALA A 356 9.39 12.02 6.71
C ALA A 356 9.74 10.61 7.22
N ALA A 357 9.75 10.41 8.54
CA ALA A 357 10.08 9.14 9.19
C ALA A 357 9.10 8.01 8.87
N ALA A 358 7.89 8.33 8.41
CA ALA A 358 6.94 7.32 7.93
C ALA A 358 7.39 6.67 6.61
N PHE A 359 8.21 7.34 5.80
CA PHE A 359 8.70 6.80 4.53
C PHE A 359 9.92 5.91 4.76
N ARG A 360 10.04 4.85 3.95
CA ARG A 360 11.20 3.98 3.88
C ARG A 360 11.68 3.90 2.44
N LYS A 361 13.00 4.06 2.26
CA LYS A 361 13.64 3.94 0.95
C LYS A 361 13.48 2.53 0.38
N PRO A 362 13.54 2.34 -0.94
CA PRO A 362 13.58 1.01 -1.52
C PRO A 362 14.75 0.19 -0.96
N ALA A 363 14.53 -1.10 -0.74
CA ALA A 363 15.50 -1.98 -0.08
C ALA A 363 16.75 -2.26 -0.93
N GLU A 364 16.65 -2.13 -2.25
CA GLU A 364 17.75 -2.38 -3.18
C GLU A 364 18.17 -1.08 -3.88
N ARG A 365 19.49 -0.91 -4.08
CA ARG A 365 20.13 0.19 -4.85
C ARG A 365 20.12 1.57 -4.20
N PHE A 366 19.56 1.73 -3.01
CA PHE A 366 19.49 3.01 -2.30
C PHE A 366 20.35 3.03 -1.03
N ASP A 367 21.42 2.22 -0.94
CA ASP A 367 22.25 2.12 0.27
C ASP A 367 22.82 3.49 0.68
N ASP A 368 23.39 4.22 -0.28
CA ASP A 368 23.95 5.58 -0.10
C ASP A 368 22.90 6.69 -0.26
N TRP A 369 21.63 6.39 -0.01
CA TRP A 369 20.53 7.36 -0.07
C TRP A 369 19.77 7.37 1.26
N GLU A 370 19.18 8.52 1.56
CA GLU A 370 18.41 8.78 2.76
C GLU A 370 17.14 9.58 2.46
N ILE A 371 16.22 9.58 3.42
CA ILE A 371 14.97 10.35 3.35
C ILE A 371 15.17 11.65 4.12
N ARG A 372 14.82 12.78 3.49
CA ARG A 372 14.87 14.10 4.10
C ARG A 372 13.67 14.96 3.66
N LEU A 373 13.39 16.00 4.42
CA LEU A 373 12.48 17.05 3.97
C LEU A 373 13.18 18.04 3.02
N SER A 374 12.42 18.65 2.13
CA SER A 374 12.85 19.86 1.42
C SER A 374 13.09 21.02 2.38
N GLY A 375 13.90 22.01 1.97
CA GLY A 375 14.24 23.15 2.83
C GLY A 375 13.04 24.02 3.24
N ASP A 376 12.00 24.07 2.41
CA ASP A 376 10.71 24.71 2.69
C ASP A 376 9.70 23.79 3.39
N ARG A 377 10.08 22.53 3.64
CA ARG A 377 9.28 21.49 4.31
C ARG A 377 7.96 21.15 3.63
N THR A 378 7.87 21.33 2.32
CA THR A 378 6.68 20.96 1.52
C THR A 378 6.79 19.57 0.91
N GLN A 379 7.98 18.97 0.87
CA GLN A 379 8.22 17.71 0.18
C GLN A 379 9.05 16.73 1.02
N VAL A 380 8.79 15.44 0.82
CA VAL A 380 9.65 14.32 1.25
C VAL A 380 10.51 13.92 0.06
N LEU A 381 11.82 13.88 0.28
CA LEU A 381 12.83 13.65 -0.73
C LEU A 381 13.62 12.37 -0.42
N LEU A 382 13.96 11.62 -1.46
CA LEU A 382 15.12 10.73 -1.44
C LEU A 382 16.32 11.53 -1.97
N VAL A 383 17.40 11.57 -1.20
CA VAL A 383 18.65 12.26 -1.55
C VAL A 383 19.86 11.35 -1.28
N PRO A 384 21.00 11.57 -1.94
CA PRO A 384 22.25 10.91 -1.56
C PRO A 384 22.60 11.23 -0.11
N ALA A 385 23.02 10.21 0.62
CA ALA A 385 23.55 10.36 1.97
C ALA A 385 24.79 11.25 1.93
N GLN A 386 24.86 12.24 2.82
CA GLN A 386 26.10 13.01 2.99
C GLN A 386 27.12 12.14 3.72
N GLU A 387 28.31 11.96 3.12
CA GLU A 387 29.45 11.41 3.86
C GLU A 387 29.78 12.35 5.02
N GLU A 388 29.81 11.83 6.25
CA GLU A 388 30.34 12.57 7.39
C GLU A 388 31.85 12.72 7.20
N ILE A 389 32.31 13.96 7.00
CA ILE A 389 33.73 14.28 7.02
C ILE A 389 34.18 14.36 8.48
N ILE A 390 34.86 13.33 8.96
CA ILE A 390 35.42 13.28 10.31
C ILE A 390 36.80 13.98 10.31
N PHE A 391 37.02 14.85 11.29
CA PHE A 391 38.28 15.53 11.52
C PHE A 391 38.94 15.05 12.82
N HIS A 392 40.25 14.84 12.79
CA HIS A 392 41.09 14.51 13.93
C HIS A 392 42.13 15.61 14.19
N ALA A 393 42.68 15.63 15.40
CA ALA A 393 43.69 16.58 15.83
C ALA A 393 45.07 15.90 15.99
N LEU A 394 46.08 16.48 15.36
CA LEU A 394 47.49 16.22 15.63
C LEU A 394 48.00 17.27 16.62
N THR A 395 48.29 16.86 17.85
CA THR A 395 48.70 17.75 18.94
C THR A 395 50.17 17.54 19.31
N TYR A 396 50.92 18.64 19.41
CA TYR A 396 52.33 18.64 19.81
C TYR A 396 52.48 19.01 21.28
N HIS A 397 53.15 18.13 22.03
CA HIS A 397 53.42 18.27 23.45
C HIS A 397 54.90 18.53 23.68
N ALA A 398 55.21 19.58 24.44
CA ALA A 398 56.57 20.00 24.73
C ALA A 398 57.42 18.98 25.49
N ASN A 399 56.75 18.12 26.28
CA ASN A 399 57.38 17.08 27.11
C ASN A 399 58.52 17.65 27.98
N ASP A 400 58.22 18.75 28.65
CA ASP A 400 59.16 19.63 29.34
C ASP A 400 58.86 19.76 30.84
N ASP A 401 58.31 18.71 31.45
CA ASP A 401 57.86 18.64 32.85
C ASP A 401 58.94 19.00 33.91
N CYS A 402 60.20 19.28 33.54
CA CYS A 402 61.24 19.76 34.43
C CYS A 402 62.03 20.96 33.86
N CYS A 403 62.25 21.99 34.69
CA CYS A 403 62.95 23.24 34.38
C CYS A 403 62.30 24.09 33.26
N THR A 404 63.01 25.10 32.74
CA THR A 404 62.51 26.13 31.81
C THR A 404 61.70 25.54 30.64
N PRO A 405 60.47 26.05 30.38
CA PRO A 405 59.62 25.56 29.30
C PRO A 405 60.29 25.59 27.92
N ALA A 406 59.91 24.67 27.06
CA ALA A 406 60.34 24.65 25.67
C ALA A 406 59.66 25.78 24.87
N CYS A 407 60.40 26.37 23.94
CA CYS A 407 59.93 27.42 23.04
C CYS A 407 59.76 26.85 21.62
N GLY A 408 58.79 27.39 20.88
CA GLY A 408 58.56 27.02 19.48
C GLY A 408 57.89 25.66 19.29
N ILE A 409 56.96 25.30 20.18
CA ILE A 409 56.09 24.14 19.98
C ILE A 409 55.04 24.47 18.91
N PRO A 410 54.86 23.63 17.87
CA PRO A 410 53.85 23.88 16.85
C PRO A 410 52.43 23.88 17.42
N ALA A 411 51.54 24.65 16.80
CA ALA A 411 50.11 24.57 17.08
C ALA A 411 49.52 23.23 16.61
N PRO A 412 48.41 22.76 17.21
CA PRO A 412 47.70 21.58 16.72
C PRO A 412 47.25 21.74 15.27
N VAL A 413 47.25 20.63 14.53
CA VAL A 413 46.82 20.57 13.13
C VAL A 413 45.58 19.69 13.03
N MET A 414 44.53 20.21 12.42
CA MET A 414 43.34 19.42 12.08
C MET A 414 43.57 18.74 10.73
N PHE A 415 43.21 17.47 10.64
CA PHE A 415 43.26 16.70 9.41
C PHE A 415 42.00 15.84 9.26
N GLN A 416 41.64 15.54 8.02
CA GLN A 416 40.51 14.66 7.72
C GLN A 416 40.94 13.20 7.89
N GLU A 417 40.06 12.37 8.45
CA GLU A 417 40.29 10.93 8.57
C GLU A 417 40.69 10.29 7.23
N GLY A 418 41.66 9.36 7.26
CA GLY A 418 42.18 8.71 6.05
C GLY A 418 43.13 9.57 5.19
N GLN A 419 43.39 10.83 5.55
CA GLN A 419 44.40 11.66 4.88
C GLN A 419 45.77 11.59 5.55
N ASP A 420 46.82 11.63 4.73
CA ASP A 420 48.19 11.80 5.20
C ASP A 420 48.39 13.18 5.84
N VAL A 421 49.13 13.22 6.95
CA VAL A 421 49.38 14.46 7.71
C VAL A 421 50.87 14.78 7.66
N THR A 422 51.22 15.96 7.15
CA THR A 422 52.61 16.44 7.19
C THR A 422 52.88 17.14 8.52
N LEU A 423 53.89 16.67 9.25
CA LEU A 423 54.33 17.27 10.50
C LEU A 423 54.89 18.66 10.28
N SER A 424 54.78 19.53 11.29
CA SER A 424 55.42 20.84 11.27
C SER A 424 56.93 20.69 11.09
N SER A 425 57.51 21.52 10.23
CA SER A 425 58.97 21.62 10.05
C SER A 425 59.64 22.49 11.12
N LEU A 426 58.86 23.11 12.01
CA LEU A 426 59.38 23.89 13.12
C LEU A 426 60.15 22.98 14.09
N ILE A 427 61.36 23.40 14.44
CA ILE A 427 62.22 22.69 15.38
C ILE A 427 62.14 23.40 16.73
N PRO A 428 61.55 22.77 17.78
CA PRO A 428 61.50 23.34 19.12
C PRO A 428 62.89 23.55 19.73
N SER A 429 62.97 24.48 20.68
CA SER A 429 64.18 24.76 21.45
C SER A 429 63.91 24.69 22.95
N ARG A 430 64.89 24.23 23.73
CA ARG A 430 64.82 24.14 25.19
C ARG A 430 66.19 24.40 25.80
N CYS A 431 66.24 25.06 26.96
CA CYS A 431 67.50 25.29 27.67
C CYS A 431 68.12 23.95 28.11
N CYS A 432 69.43 23.79 27.92
CA CYS A 432 70.20 22.58 28.30
C CYS A 432 69.75 21.26 27.66
N GLY A 433 68.97 21.29 26.57
CA GLY A 433 68.56 20.09 25.83
C GLY A 433 68.48 20.32 24.32
N CYS A 434 68.98 19.36 23.54
CA CYS A 434 68.78 19.37 22.09
C CYS A 434 67.53 18.56 21.72
N PHE A 435 66.67 19.11 20.89
CA PHE A 435 65.53 18.41 20.31
C PHE A 435 66.01 17.26 19.42
N VAL A 436 65.52 16.05 19.68
CA VAL A 436 65.92 14.82 18.98
C VAL A 436 64.87 14.39 17.96
N GLY A 437 63.59 14.74 18.19
CA GLY A 437 62.49 14.36 17.32
C GLY A 437 61.15 14.36 18.07
N TRP A 438 60.07 14.14 17.33
CA TRP A 438 58.74 13.91 17.87
C TRP A 438 58.52 12.41 18.10
N ASN A 439 57.87 12.01 19.19
CA ASN A 439 57.57 10.61 19.48
C ASN A 439 56.11 10.42 19.88
N THR A 440 55.46 9.33 19.47
CA THR A 440 54.07 9.03 19.87
C THR A 440 53.92 8.63 21.34
N GLY A 441 55.00 8.18 21.98
CA GLY A 441 55.10 7.92 23.42
C GLY A 441 55.81 9.07 24.13
N LYS A 442 55.24 9.51 25.27
CA LYS A 442 55.84 10.57 26.10
C LYS A 442 57.23 10.20 26.62
N ASP A 443 57.43 8.94 26.98
CA ASP A 443 58.69 8.37 27.46
C ASP A 443 59.68 8.00 26.34
N GLY A 444 59.31 8.23 25.07
CA GLY A 444 60.13 7.90 23.91
C GLY A 444 60.00 6.45 23.44
N SER A 445 59.13 5.62 24.05
CA SER A 445 58.97 4.21 23.65
C SER A 445 58.18 4.02 22.35
N GLY A 446 57.56 5.09 21.84
CA GLY A 446 56.76 5.09 20.62
C GLY A 446 57.59 5.28 19.35
N SER A 447 56.89 5.55 18.25
CA SER A 447 57.50 5.80 16.95
C SER A 447 58.06 7.22 16.88
N THR A 448 59.28 7.35 16.38
CA THR A 448 59.97 8.65 16.26
C THR A 448 59.80 9.23 14.86
N TYR A 449 59.48 10.51 14.78
CA TYR A 449 59.28 11.27 13.55
C TYR A 449 60.12 12.54 13.55
N TRP A 450 60.67 12.87 12.39
CA TRP A 450 61.40 14.11 12.16
C TRP A 450 60.43 15.25 11.84
N PRO A 451 60.77 16.52 12.17
CA PRO A 451 60.04 17.68 11.67
C PRO A 451 59.88 17.61 10.14
N GLY A 452 58.67 17.89 9.63
CA GLY A 452 58.36 17.78 8.20
C GLY A 452 58.06 16.37 7.68
N SER A 453 58.11 15.32 8.52
CA SER A 453 57.76 13.95 8.08
C SER A 453 56.27 13.83 7.76
N VAL A 454 55.90 12.84 6.95
CA VAL A 454 54.50 12.48 6.70
C VAL A 454 54.09 11.35 7.64
N LEU A 455 52.98 11.55 8.35
CA LEU A 455 52.23 10.50 9.03
C LEU A 455 51.16 9.97 8.06
N PRO A 456 51.28 8.72 7.59
CA PRO A 456 50.31 8.17 6.64
C PRO A 456 48.98 7.87 7.34
N ALA A 457 47.90 8.41 6.80
CA ALA A 457 46.49 8.20 7.19
C ALA A 457 46.27 7.75 8.65
N PRO A 458 46.46 8.63 9.66
CA PRO A 458 46.21 8.26 11.04
C PRO A 458 44.72 7.97 11.29
N ASP A 459 44.45 6.92 12.06
CA ASP A 459 43.11 6.43 12.42
C ASP A 459 42.69 6.99 13.80
N GLY A 460 42.57 8.33 13.90
CA GLY A 460 42.20 9.04 15.13
C GLY A 460 43.11 10.22 15.51
N ASP A 461 42.86 10.81 16.68
CA ASP A 461 43.68 11.89 17.24
C ASP A 461 45.11 11.40 17.54
N VAL A 462 46.10 12.21 17.16
CA VAL A 462 47.52 11.87 17.33
C VAL A 462 48.17 12.85 18.30
N ASN A 463 48.89 12.31 19.29
CA ASN A 463 49.70 13.09 20.21
C ASN A 463 51.18 12.83 19.94
N LEU A 464 51.95 13.88 19.72
CA LEU A 464 53.40 13.82 19.54
C LEU A 464 54.10 14.56 20.67
N TYR A 465 55.07 13.90 21.28
CA TYR A 465 55.85 14.41 22.40
C TYR A 465 57.28 14.69 21.95
N ALA A 466 57.76 15.90 22.21
CA ALA A 466 59.15 16.24 21.93
C ALA A 466 60.10 15.35 22.75
N GLN A 467 61.16 14.84 22.13
CA GLN A 467 62.22 14.10 22.82
C GLN A 467 63.47 14.95 22.89
N TRP A 468 64.11 14.97 24.06
CA TRP A 468 65.23 15.86 24.35
C TRP A 468 66.46 15.04 24.76
N ARG A 469 67.63 15.39 24.21
CA ARG A 469 68.92 14.92 24.70
C ARG A 469 69.53 16.01 25.56
N CYS A 470 69.54 15.78 26.88
CA CYS A 470 70.15 16.72 27.83
C CYS A 470 71.67 16.72 27.70
N PHE A 471 72.26 17.90 27.78
CA PHE A 471 73.70 18.08 27.95
C PHE A 471 73.86 18.86 29.26
N CYS A 472 73.96 18.12 30.35
CA CYS A 472 74.36 18.68 31.64
C CYS A 472 75.88 18.67 31.72
#